data_AF-A0AAP0RRT7-F1
#
_entry.id   AF-A0AAP0RRT7-F1
#
_cell.length_a   1.000
_cell.length_b   1.000
_cell.length_c   1.000
_cell.angle_alpha   90.00
_cell.angle_beta   90.00
_cell.angle_gamma   90.00
#
_symmetry.space_group_name_H-M   'P 1'
#
loop_
_entity.id
_entity.type
_entity.pdbx_description
1 polymer ?
#
loop_
_entity_poly.entity_id
_entity_poly.type
_entity_poly.pdbx_seq_one_letter_code
_entity_poly.pdbx_strand_id
1 'polypeptide(L)'
;MRRCPYTLGLGEPNLTGKPNLDYDLVCKPYDLHSLKKIPNDHIDNYEKQTLYTTHQILESWIHTSKALLDRIAERIDQKRFEQASSDCWLLERIWKLLAEIEDLHLLVDPDDFIRLKNQLAIRASSESEALCFRSNGLLEITRRSKDLKHKVPFILGVEVDPKGGPCIQEAAMKLFREKGSFEKIHLVQGLQAIESALKRFFYAYKQLLVVVMGSLEAKGNQALLSSDSCDSLTQIFLEPTYFPSLDAAKTFLGMK
;
A
#
# COMPACT_ATOMS: atom_id res chain seq x y z
N MET A 1 1.15 -22.42 -21.50
CA MET A 1 2.02 -23.48 -20.95
C MET A 1 3.23 -23.87 -21.83
N ARG A 2 3.23 -23.72 -23.17
CA ARG A 2 4.41 -24.10 -23.99
C ARG A 2 5.69 -23.28 -23.74
N ARG A 3 5.56 -21.98 -23.40
CA ARG A 3 6.70 -21.05 -23.17
C ARG A 3 7.28 -21.05 -21.74
N CYS A 4 6.68 -21.78 -20.79
CA CYS A 4 7.21 -21.85 -19.43
C CYS A 4 8.35 -22.89 -19.35
N PRO A 5 9.52 -22.57 -18.75
CA PRO A 5 10.64 -23.51 -18.67
C PRO A 5 10.39 -24.68 -17.72
N TYR A 6 9.41 -24.55 -16.81
CA TYR A 6 8.99 -25.57 -15.86
C TYR A 6 7.47 -25.83 -15.95
N THR A 7 7.04 -26.93 -15.36
CA THR A 7 5.62 -27.22 -15.10
C THR A 7 5.33 -27.08 -13.61
N LEU A 8 4.19 -26.47 -13.27
CA LEU A 8 3.60 -26.52 -11.93
C LEU A 8 2.87 -27.86 -11.82
N GLY A 9 3.56 -28.89 -11.33
CA GLY A 9 2.99 -30.23 -11.20
C GLY A 9 2.63 -30.52 -9.75
N LEU A 10 1.46 -31.11 -9.53
CA LEU A 10 1.07 -31.78 -8.28
C LEU A 10 1.82 -33.13 -8.08
N GLY A 11 3.02 -33.27 -8.65
CA GLY A 11 3.85 -34.47 -8.54
C GLY A 11 3.99 -35.34 -9.80
N GLU A 12 3.22 -35.12 -10.87
CA GLU A 12 3.39 -35.91 -12.11
C GLU A 12 4.26 -35.19 -13.17
N PRO A 13 5.24 -35.89 -13.79
CA PRO A 13 5.99 -35.35 -14.92
C PRO A 13 5.04 -35.19 -16.12
N ASN A 14 4.93 -33.97 -16.63
CA ASN A 14 4.20 -33.72 -17.87
C ASN A 14 4.87 -34.51 -19.02
N LEU A 15 4.08 -35.02 -19.98
CA LEU A 15 4.49 -35.82 -21.16
C LEU A 15 5.62 -35.21 -22.03
N THR A 16 6.10 -34.01 -21.68
CA THR A 16 7.17 -33.27 -22.35
C THR A 16 8.51 -33.28 -21.59
N GLY A 17 8.62 -33.99 -20.46
CA GLY A 17 9.88 -34.19 -19.73
C GLY A 17 10.47 -32.93 -19.09
N LYS A 18 9.67 -31.87 -18.91
CA LYS A 18 10.11 -30.61 -18.29
C LYS A 18 10.40 -30.80 -16.79
N PRO A 19 11.36 -30.07 -16.21
CA PRO A 19 11.57 -30.07 -14.77
C PRO A 19 10.29 -29.65 -14.05
N ASN A 20 9.91 -30.44 -13.04
CA ASN A 20 8.74 -30.15 -12.21
C ASN A 20 9.14 -29.15 -11.10
N LEU A 21 8.40 -28.05 -11.00
CA LEU A 21 8.49 -27.15 -9.86
C LEU A 21 7.49 -27.64 -8.82
N ASP A 22 8.00 -28.23 -7.73
CA ASP A 22 7.16 -28.63 -6.61
C ASP A 22 6.61 -27.38 -5.92
N TYR A 23 5.30 -27.18 -6.09
CA TYR A 23 4.59 -26.04 -5.52
C TYR A 23 4.72 -26.00 -4.00
N ASP A 24 4.72 -27.16 -3.34
CA ASP A 24 4.75 -27.22 -1.88
C ASP A 24 6.13 -26.85 -1.33
N LEU A 25 7.21 -27.16 -2.06
CA LEU A 25 8.56 -26.74 -1.66
C LEU A 25 8.79 -25.24 -1.84
N VAL A 26 8.13 -24.62 -2.83
CA VAL A 26 8.33 -23.20 -3.16
C VAL A 26 7.38 -22.30 -2.38
N CYS A 27 6.08 -22.55 -2.49
CA CYS A 27 5.04 -21.73 -1.87
C CYS A 27 4.76 -22.13 -0.43
N LYS A 28 5.20 -23.32 0.00
CA LYS A 28 5.06 -23.83 1.38
C LYS A 28 3.65 -23.62 1.96
N PRO A 29 2.60 -24.04 1.23
CA PRO A 29 1.22 -23.82 1.66
C PRO A 29 0.93 -24.57 2.97
N TYR A 30 1.52 -25.75 3.20
CA TYR A 30 1.39 -26.46 4.48
C TYR A 30 1.89 -25.62 5.65
N ASP A 31 3.09 -25.03 5.53
CA ASP A 31 3.66 -24.17 6.56
C ASP A 31 2.72 -22.98 6.81
N LEU A 32 2.25 -22.32 5.76
CA LEU A 32 1.30 -21.20 5.86
C LEU A 32 -0.02 -21.62 6.54
N HIS A 33 -0.60 -22.76 6.18
CA HIS A 33 -1.81 -23.29 6.78
C HIS A 33 -1.60 -23.69 8.24
N SER A 34 -0.41 -24.17 8.61
CA SER A 34 -0.07 -24.50 10.00
C SER A 34 0.02 -23.25 10.90
N LEU A 35 0.27 -22.07 10.33
CA LEU A 35 0.24 -20.79 11.03
C LEU A 35 -1.19 -20.30 11.35
N LYS A 36 -2.24 -20.95 10.82
CA LYS A 36 -3.64 -20.69 11.21
C LYS A 36 -3.99 -21.16 12.63
N LYS A 37 -3.01 -21.42 13.50
CA LYS A 37 -3.27 -21.61 14.93
C LYS A 37 -3.93 -20.36 15.46
N ILE A 38 -5.22 -20.47 15.78
CA ILE A 38 -6.04 -19.31 16.02
C ILE A 38 -5.66 -18.74 17.39
N PRO A 39 -5.07 -17.53 17.49
CA PRO A 39 -4.93 -16.87 18.77
C PRO A 39 -6.32 -16.77 19.41
N ASN A 40 -6.43 -16.95 20.72
CA ASN A 40 -7.69 -16.91 21.45
C ASN A 40 -8.70 -18.01 21.09
N ASP A 41 -8.27 -19.27 20.98
CA ASP A 41 -9.11 -20.44 20.66
C ASP A 41 -10.37 -20.60 21.56
N HIS A 42 -10.39 -19.91 22.71
CA HIS A 42 -11.53 -19.81 23.62
C HIS A 42 -12.65 -18.86 23.15
N ILE A 43 -12.43 -18.07 22.10
CA ILE A 43 -13.44 -17.17 21.52
C ILE A 43 -14.25 -17.95 20.48
N ASP A 44 -15.49 -18.27 20.85
CA ASP A 44 -16.47 -18.87 19.95
C ASP A 44 -17.17 -17.78 19.13
N ASN A 45 -16.51 -17.37 18.04
CA ASN A 45 -17.03 -16.43 17.07
C ASN A 45 -16.59 -16.85 15.66
N TYR A 46 -17.56 -17.13 14.80
CA TYR A 46 -17.34 -17.66 13.44
C TYR A 46 -16.54 -16.68 12.55
N GLU A 47 -16.69 -15.38 12.77
CA GLU A 47 -16.08 -14.32 11.95
C GLU A 47 -14.59 -14.11 12.22
N LYS A 48 -14.10 -14.72 13.29
CA LYS A 48 -12.68 -14.70 13.69
C LYS A 48 -11.77 -15.21 12.57
N GLN A 49 -12.19 -16.26 11.87
CA GLN A 49 -11.39 -16.85 10.79
C GLN A 49 -11.29 -15.90 9.59
N THR A 50 -12.39 -15.22 9.23
CA THR A 50 -12.42 -14.20 8.17
C THR A 50 -11.46 -13.07 8.52
N LEU A 51 -11.58 -12.51 9.73
CA LEU A 51 -10.72 -11.41 10.21
C LEU A 51 -9.24 -11.76 10.13
N TYR A 52 -8.82 -12.90 10.70
CA TYR A 52 -7.41 -13.30 10.69
C TYR A 52 -6.90 -13.60 9.29
N THR A 53 -7.71 -14.23 8.44
CA THR A 53 -7.31 -14.56 7.06
C THR A 53 -7.11 -13.27 6.25
N THR A 54 -8.03 -12.31 6.36
CA THR A 54 -7.91 -11.00 5.72
C THR A 54 -6.63 -10.28 6.15
N HIS A 55 -6.34 -10.23 7.45
CA HIS A 55 -5.12 -9.60 7.97
C HIS A 55 -3.84 -10.33 7.53
N GLN A 56 -3.84 -11.67 7.46
CA GLN A 56 -2.69 -12.44 6.95
C GLN A 56 -2.41 -12.14 5.48
N ILE A 57 -3.46 -12.03 4.66
CA ILE A 57 -3.35 -11.66 3.24
C ILE A 57 -2.80 -10.22 3.13
N LEU A 58 -3.35 -9.28 3.91
CA LEU A 58 -2.90 -7.90 3.96
C LEU A 58 -1.41 -7.81 4.32
N GLU A 59 -0.99 -8.43 5.43
CA GLU A 59 0.40 -8.40 5.91
C GLU A 59 1.39 -9.03 4.92
N SER A 60 0.97 -10.06 4.17
CA SER A 60 1.79 -10.67 3.11
C SER A 60 2.09 -9.68 1.98
N TRP A 61 1.10 -8.89 1.57
CA TRP A 61 1.26 -7.85 0.57
C TRP A 61 2.01 -6.62 1.10
N ILE A 62 1.83 -6.27 2.37
CA ILE A 62 2.63 -5.25 3.05
C ILE A 62 4.11 -5.65 3.06
N HIS A 63 4.42 -6.92 3.40
CA HIS A 63 5.80 -7.43 3.36
C HIS A 63 6.40 -7.34 1.95
N THR A 64 5.63 -7.74 0.93
CA THR A 64 6.04 -7.61 -0.48
C THR A 64 6.30 -6.16 -0.87
N SER A 65 5.48 -5.22 -0.37
CA SER A 65 5.63 -3.78 -0.61
C SER A 65 6.92 -3.22 -0.01
N LYS A 66 7.34 -3.68 1.17
CA LYS A 66 8.62 -3.28 1.78
C LYS A 66 9.81 -3.63 0.89
N ALA A 67 9.86 -4.88 0.41
CA ALA A 67 10.90 -5.35 -0.50
C ALA A 67 10.88 -4.60 -1.84
N LEU A 68 9.69 -4.29 -2.35
CA LEU A 68 9.53 -3.52 -3.57
C LEU A 68 10.00 -2.07 -3.42
N LEU A 69 9.73 -1.43 -2.28
CA LEU A 69 10.24 -0.09 -1.97
C LEU A 69 11.78 -0.05 -1.91
N ASP A 70 12.42 -1.07 -1.34
CA ASP A 70 13.89 -1.19 -1.34
C ASP A 70 14.41 -1.31 -2.78
N ARG A 71 13.76 -2.16 -3.58
CA ARG A 71 14.11 -2.36 -4.99
C ARG A 71 13.94 -1.10 -5.84
N ILE A 72 12.88 -0.32 -5.61
CA ILE A 72 12.64 0.98 -6.27
C ILE A 72 13.78 1.93 -5.92
N ALA A 73 14.09 2.09 -4.64
CA ALA A 73 15.15 2.99 -4.19
C ALA A 73 16.51 2.62 -4.79
N GLU A 74 16.88 1.33 -4.75
CA GLU A 74 18.11 0.82 -5.33
C GLU A 74 18.20 1.07 -6.84
N ARG A 75 17.13 0.77 -7.59
CA ARG A 75 17.09 0.99 -9.04
C ARG A 75 17.18 2.46 -9.42
N ILE A 76 16.56 3.35 -8.63
CA ILE A 76 16.72 4.79 -8.81
C ILE A 76 18.18 5.18 -8.61
N ASP A 77 18.81 4.74 -7.52
CA ASP A 77 20.21 5.07 -7.21
C ASP A 77 21.18 4.57 -8.28
N GLN A 78 20.88 3.42 -8.89
CA GLN A 78 21.62 2.86 -10.03
C GLN A 78 21.26 3.48 -11.39
N LYS A 79 20.40 4.52 -11.43
CA LYS A 79 19.89 5.18 -12.65
C LYS A 79 19.14 4.24 -13.61
N ARG A 80 18.62 3.12 -13.10
CA ARG A 80 17.80 2.13 -13.82
C ARG A 80 16.32 2.58 -13.84
N PHE A 81 16.05 3.72 -14.45
CA PHE A 81 14.76 4.42 -14.35
C PHE A 81 13.59 3.66 -14.96
N GLU A 82 13.80 2.94 -16.06
CA GLU A 82 12.77 2.12 -16.70
C GLU A 82 12.29 1.00 -15.76
N GLN A 83 13.25 0.29 -15.14
CA GLN A 83 12.94 -0.78 -14.19
C GLN A 83 12.36 -0.24 -12.88
N ALA A 84 12.79 0.94 -12.43
CA ALA A 84 12.21 1.61 -11.28
C ALA A 84 10.76 2.04 -11.53
N SER A 85 10.46 2.53 -12.75
CA SER A 85 9.11 2.89 -13.17
C SER A 85 8.16 1.69 -13.17
N SER A 86 8.62 0.55 -13.71
CA SER A 86 7.86 -0.71 -13.66
C SER A 86 7.59 -1.16 -12.23
N ASP A 87 8.56 -1.01 -11.32
CA ASP A 87 8.36 -1.32 -9.90
C ASP A 87 7.39 -0.34 -9.22
N CYS A 88 7.41 0.94 -9.59
CA CYS A 88 6.44 1.91 -9.08
C CYS A 88 5.02 1.55 -9.48
N TRP A 89 4.83 1.09 -10.73
CA TRP A 89 3.54 0.57 -11.19
C TRP A 89 3.10 -0.65 -10.37
N LEU A 90 4.00 -1.60 -10.08
CA LEU A 90 3.70 -2.75 -9.22
C LEU A 90 3.30 -2.31 -7.80
N LEU A 91 4.01 -1.35 -7.21
CA LEU A 91 3.70 -0.87 -5.86
C LEU A 91 2.33 -0.17 -5.81
N GLU A 92 2.02 0.61 -6.85
CA GLU A 92 0.72 1.25 -7.01
C GLU A 92 -0.42 0.23 -7.17
N ARG A 93 -0.18 -0.87 -7.89
CA ARG A 93 -1.13 -2.00 -7.96
C ARG A 93 -1.33 -2.66 -6.60
N ILE A 94 -0.27 -2.86 -5.83
CA ILE A 94 -0.37 -3.43 -4.49
C ILE A 94 -1.19 -2.52 -3.58
N TRP A 95 -0.95 -1.21 -3.56
CA TRP A 95 -1.77 -0.27 -2.77
C TRP A 95 -3.27 -0.34 -3.08
N LYS A 96 -3.63 -0.52 -4.35
CA LYS A 96 -5.04 -0.74 -4.75
C LYS A 96 -5.57 -2.08 -4.27
N LEU A 97 -4.77 -3.14 -4.41
CA LEU A 97 -5.12 -4.47 -3.92
C LEU A 97 -5.31 -4.48 -2.40
N LEU A 98 -4.51 -3.73 -1.62
CA LEU A 98 -4.72 -3.60 -0.18
C LEU A 98 -6.12 -3.05 0.15
N ALA A 99 -6.63 -2.10 -0.65
CA ALA A 99 -7.99 -1.58 -0.46
C ALA A 99 -9.05 -2.66 -0.74
N GLU A 100 -8.88 -3.43 -1.81
CA GLU A 100 -9.78 -4.55 -2.15
C GLU A 100 -9.73 -5.68 -1.11
N ILE A 101 -8.57 -5.92 -0.48
CA ILE A 101 -8.43 -6.89 0.61
C ILE A 101 -9.20 -6.41 1.84
N GLU A 102 -9.11 -5.12 2.18
CA GLU A 102 -9.85 -4.56 3.31
C GLU A 102 -11.37 -4.67 3.10
N ASP A 103 -11.87 -4.54 1.88
CA ASP A 103 -13.29 -4.73 1.56
C ASP A 103 -13.82 -6.13 1.90
N LEU A 104 -12.96 -7.13 2.12
CA LEU A 104 -13.38 -8.45 2.61
C LEU A 104 -14.01 -8.39 4.02
N HIS A 105 -13.76 -7.32 4.79
CA HIS A 105 -14.46 -7.10 6.06
C HIS A 105 -15.97 -6.86 5.88
N LEU A 106 -16.44 -6.52 4.66
CA LEU A 106 -17.87 -6.41 4.36
C LEU A 106 -18.60 -7.76 4.32
N LEU A 107 -17.86 -8.87 4.31
CA LEU A 107 -18.44 -10.21 4.39
C LEU A 107 -18.81 -10.61 5.82
N VAL A 108 -18.39 -9.82 6.81
CA VAL A 108 -18.57 -10.09 8.23
C VAL A 108 -19.89 -9.47 8.70
N ASP A 109 -20.69 -10.22 9.46
CA ASP A 109 -21.87 -9.65 10.12
C ASP A 109 -21.47 -8.53 11.11
N PRO A 110 -22.07 -7.33 11.04
CA PRO A 110 -21.70 -6.21 11.91
C PRO A 110 -21.86 -6.49 13.42
N ASP A 111 -22.87 -7.25 13.85
CA ASP A 111 -23.05 -7.59 15.27
C ASP A 111 -21.93 -8.52 15.75
N ASP A 112 -21.65 -9.56 14.96
CA ASP A 112 -20.56 -10.49 15.25
C ASP A 112 -19.18 -9.83 15.20
N PHE A 113 -18.94 -8.87 14.30
CA PHE A 113 -17.72 -8.08 14.27
C PHE A 113 -17.53 -7.26 15.54
N ILE A 114 -18.58 -6.55 16.00
CA ILE A 114 -18.51 -5.72 17.22
C ILE A 114 -18.28 -6.61 18.46
N ARG A 115 -18.97 -7.76 18.55
CA ARG A 115 -18.73 -8.76 19.60
C ARG A 115 -17.28 -9.25 19.57
N LEU A 116 -16.78 -9.64 18.41
CA LEU A 116 -15.40 -10.12 18.22
C LEU A 116 -14.40 -9.05 18.63
N LYS A 117 -14.60 -7.80 18.20
CA LYS A 117 -13.73 -6.67 18.56
C LYS A 117 -13.60 -6.50 20.07
N ASN A 118 -14.73 -6.58 20.78
CA ASN A 118 -14.76 -6.49 22.23
C ASN A 118 -14.05 -7.69 22.90
N GLN A 119 -14.27 -8.90 22.39
CA GLN A 119 -13.66 -10.14 22.89
C GLN A 119 -12.14 -10.18 22.67
N LEU A 120 -11.66 -9.70 21.53
CA LEU A 120 -10.24 -9.59 21.21
C LEU A 120 -9.53 -8.51 22.04
N ALA A 121 -10.24 -7.84 22.95
CA ALA A 121 -9.76 -6.69 23.68
C ALA A 121 -9.03 -5.73 22.73
N ILE A 122 -9.60 -5.50 21.55
CA ILE A 122 -9.28 -4.38 20.67
C ILE A 122 -9.81 -3.12 21.37
N ARG A 123 -9.33 -2.89 22.61
CA ARG A 123 -9.47 -1.65 23.33
C ARG A 123 -8.55 -0.67 22.61
N ALA A 124 -9.04 0.54 22.39
CA ALA A 124 -8.19 1.67 22.03
C ALA A 124 -7.23 1.91 23.20
N SER A 125 -6.11 1.19 23.23
CA SER A 125 -5.02 1.45 24.15
C SER A 125 -4.37 2.74 23.67
N SER A 126 -4.67 3.84 24.36
CA SER A 126 -4.51 5.23 23.93
C SER A 126 -5.57 5.70 22.93
N GLU A 127 -6.04 6.92 23.15
CA GLU A 127 -7.05 7.60 22.36
C GLU A 127 -6.65 7.62 20.87
N SER A 128 -7.58 7.24 19.98
CA SER A 128 -7.59 7.69 18.57
C SER A 128 -6.63 7.06 17.53
N GLU A 129 -6.12 5.83 17.69
CA GLU A 129 -5.47 5.14 16.56
C GLU A 129 -6.44 4.18 15.86
N ALA A 130 -6.77 4.48 14.59
CA ALA A 130 -7.57 3.62 13.74
C ALA A 130 -6.98 2.20 13.62
N LEU A 131 -7.85 1.21 13.44
CA LEU A 131 -7.48 -0.22 13.42
C LEU A 131 -6.29 -0.56 12.51
N CYS A 132 -6.16 0.08 11.35
CA CYS A 132 -5.07 -0.17 10.41
C CYS A 132 -3.71 0.34 10.92
N PHE A 133 -3.68 1.35 11.79
CA PHE A 133 -2.43 1.86 12.38
C PHE A 133 -1.80 0.91 13.39
N ARG A 134 -2.51 -0.15 13.79
CA ARG A 134 -1.91 -1.25 14.56
C ARG A 134 -0.93 -2.09 13.74
N SER A 135 -1.05 -2.06 12.41
CA SER A 135 -0.04 -2.67 11.55
C SER A 135 1.18 -1.77 11.47
N ASN A 136 2.22 -2.11 12.23
CA ASN A 136 3.54 -1.51 12.11
C ASN A 136 4.07 -1.59 10.66
N GLY A 137 3.69 -2.66 9.94
CA GLY A 137 4.04 -2.84 8.54
C GLY A 137 3.37 -1.80 7.64
N LEU A 138 2.07 -1.57 7.81
CA LEU A 138 1.32 -0.58 7.04
C LEU A 138 1.84 0.85 7.29
N LEU A 139 2.10 1.19 8.55
CA LEU A 139 2.71 2.48 8.92
C LEU A 139 4.07 2.66 8.25
N GLU A 140 4.90 1.61 8.24
CA GLU A 140 6.21 1.65 7.62
C GLU A 140 6.12 1.86 6.11
N ILE A 141 5.29 1.10 5.38
CA ILE A 141 5.17 1.25 3.92
C ILE A 141 4.52 2.58 3.54
N THR A 142 3.64 3.13 4.38
CA THR A 142 3.05 4.47 4.20
C THR A 142 4.13 5.54 4.26
N ARG A 143 4.92 5.53 5.34
CA ARG A 143 6.04 6.46 5.53
C ARG A 143 7.07 6.33 4.41
N ARG A 144 7.49 5.11 4.09
CA ARG A 144 8.49 4.85 3.04
C ARG A 144 8.00 5.23 1.64
N SER A 145 6.71 5.09 1.35
CA SER A 145 6.11 5.56 0.09
C SER A 145 6.16 7.10 0.00
N LYS A 146 5.90 7.80 1.10
CA LYS A 146 6.04 9.26 1.20
C LYS A 146 7.50 9.72 1.05
N ASP A 147 8.45 8.95 1.59
CA ASP A 147 9.88 9.26 1.54
C ASP A 147 10.46 9.17 0.12
N LEU A 148 9.77 8.52 -0.84
CA LEU A 148 10.17 8.51 -2.25
C LEU A 148 10.25 9.92 -2.87
N LYS A 149 9.56 10.92 -2.30
CA LYS A 149 9.70 12.34 -2.69
C LYS A 149 11.15 12.84 -2.64
N HIS A 150 11.96 12.31 -1.74
CA HIS A 150 13.37 12.68 -1.61
C HIS A 150 14.23 12.20 -2.79
N LYS A 151 13.74 11.26 -3.61
CA LYS A 151 14.42 10.80 -4.82
C LYS A 151 14.14 11.69 -6.04
N VAL A 152 13.13 12.56 -6.00
CA VAL A 152 12.73 13.40 -7.16
C VAL A 152 13.85 14.33 -7.65
N PRO A 153 14.56 15.08 -6.79
CA PRO A 153 15.67 15.93 -7.25
C PRO A 153 16.74 15.11 -7.99
N PHE A 154 17.08 13.93 -7.47
CA PHE A 154 18.05 13.03 -8.09
C PHE A 154 17.59 12.53 -9.47
N ILE A 155 16.32 12.16 -9.62
CA ILE A 155 15.75 11.73 -10.91
C ILE A 155 15.82 12.87 -11.94
N LEU A 156 15.49 14.08 -11.51
CA LEU A 156 15.51 15.29 -12.36
C LEU A 156 16.93 15.82 -12.61
N GLY A 157 17.92 15.39 -11.83
CA GLY A 157 19.31 15.85 -11.94
C GLY A 157 19.52 17.27 -11.41
N VAL A 158 18.74 17.67 -10.41
CA VAL A 158 18.84 18.99 -9.76
C VAL A 158 19.32 18.85 -8.32
N GLU A 159 20.00 19.89 -7.83
CA GLU A 159 20.39 19.95 -6.41
C GLU A 159 19.16 20.03 -5.50
N VAL A 160 19.29 19.45 -4.31
CA VAL A 160 18.20 19.39 -3.34
C VAL A 160 18.07 20.75 -2.67
N ASP A 161 17.05 21.53 -3.04
CA ASP A 161 16.54 22.58 -2.16
C ASP A 161 15.62 21.93 -1.11
N PRO A 162 15.94 22.01 0.20
CA PRO A 162 15.12 21.44 1.26
C PRO A 162 13.67 21.97 1.30
N LYS A 163 13.36 23.07 0.61
CA LYS A 163 12.00 23.63 0.48
C LYS A 163 11.28 23.31 -0.84
N GLY A 164 11.89 22.55 -1.75
CA GLY A 164 11.27 22.16 -3.02
C GLY A 164 11.03 23.34 -3.97
N GLY A 165 12.04 24.19 -4.12
CA GLY A 165 11.95 25.48 -4.83
C GLY A 165 11.75 25.43 -6.35
N PRO A 166 11.83 26.61 -7.01
CA PRO A 166 11.59 26.80 -8.46
C PRO A 166 12.37 25.83 -9.34
N CYS A 167 13.57 25.43 -8.93
CA CYS A 167 14.46 24.57 -9.71
C CYS A 167 13.87 23.18 -9.99
N ILE A 168 13.16 22.56 -9.05
CA ILE A 168 12.53 21.24 -9.26
C ILE A 168 11.38 21.37 -10.27
N GLN A 169 10.57 22.43 -10.13
CA GLN A 169 9.44 22.68 -11.02
C GLN A 169 9.93 22.96 -12.45
N GLU A 170 10.93 23.81 -12.62
CA GLU A 170 11.52 24.13 -13.93
C GLU A 170 12.12 22.89 -14.61
N ALA A 171 12.87 22.07 -13.86
CA ALA A 171 13.42 20.83 -14.38
C ALA A 171 12.34 19.82 -14.79
N ALA A 172 11.27 19.70 -14.00
CA ALA A 172 10.12 18.88 -14.34
C ALA A 172 9.40 19.41 -15.59
N MET A 173 9.20 20.73 -15.71
CA MET A 173 8.63 21.36 -16.90
C MET A 173 9.47 21.08 -18.15
N LYS A 174 10.79 21.24 -18.05
CA LYS A 174 11.72 20.94 -19.13
C LYS A 174 11.64 19.47 -19.55
N LEU A 175 11.68 18.55 -18.58
CA LEU A 175 11.54 17.11 -18.82
C LEU A 175 10.24 16.77 -19.59
N PHE A 176 9.11 17.32 -19.15
CA PHE A 176 7.80 17.05 -19.77
C PHE A 176 7.65 17.67 -21.17
N ARG A 177 8.28 18.82 -21.44
CA ARG A 177 8.25 19.49 -22.75
C ARG A 177 9.14 18.81 -23.78
N GLU A 178 10.38 18.52 -23.41
CA GLU A 178 11.39 17.97 -24.32
C GLU A 178 11.14 16.50 -24.64
N LYS A 179 10.51 15.75 -23.71
CA LYS A 179 10.19 14.32 -23.87
C LYS A 179 11.38 13.43 -24.26
N GLY A 180 12.61 13.89 -24.00
CA GLY A 180 13.84 13.17 -24.35
C GLY A 180 14.17 11.97 -23.46
N SER A 181 13.53 11.85 -22.29
CA SER A 181 13.74 10.77 -21.32
C SER A 181 12.40 10.23 -20.81
N PHE A 182 11.77 9.37 -21.61
CA PHE A 182 10.46 8.79 -21.29
C PHE A 182 10.49 7.98 -19.99
N GLU A 183 11.59 7.28 -19.73
CA GLU A 183 11.80 6.50 -18.51
C GLU A 183 11.72 7.36 -17.24
N LYS A 184 12.26 8.58 -17.28
CA LYS A 184 12.16 9.53 -16.17
C LYS A 184 10.74 10.07 -16.02
N ILE A 185 10.07 10.37 -17.13
CA ILE A 185 8.67 10.83 -17.13
C ILE A 185 7.77 9.78 -16.49
N HIS A 186 7.88 8.52 -16.93
CA HIS A 186 7.10 7.42 -16.39
C HIS A 186 7.41 7.17 -14.92
N LEU A 187 8.68 7.26 -14.52
CA LEU A 187 9.07 7.11 -13.12
C LEU A 187 8.43 8.18 -12.24
N VAL A 188 8.54 9.47 -12.58
CA VAL A 188 7.95 10.54 -11.75
C VAL A 188 6.43 10.48 -11.73
N GLN A 189 5.78 10.06 -12.83
CA GLN A 189 4.34 9.79 -12.85
C GLN A 189 3.97 8.58 -11.98
N GLY A 190 4.80 7.53 -11.97
CA GLY A 190 4.63 6.36 -11.13
C GLY A 190 4.70 6.71 -9.64
N LEU A 191 5.60 7.60 -9.23
CA LEU A 191 5.68 8.11 -7.86
C LEU A 191 4.37 8.82 -7.43
N GLN A 192 3.82 9.68 -8.29
CA GLN A 192 2.54 10.34 -8.04
C GLN A 192 1.37 9.36 -8.02
N ALA A 193 1.43 8.31 -8.85
CA ALA A 193 0.42 7.26 -8.87
C ALA A 193 0.41 6.45 -7.55
N ILE A 194 1.59 6.15 -6.98
CA ILE A 194 1.73 5.53 -5.66
C ILE A 194 1.06 6.39 -4.59
N GLU A 195 1.36 7.69 -4.52
CA GLU A 195 0.69 8.61 -3.59
C GLU A 195 -0.83 8.56 -3.76
N SER A 196 -1.29 8.64 -5.01
CA SER A 196 -2.71 8.64 -5.32
C SER A 196 -3.42 7.36 -4.90
N ALA A 197 -2.77 6.19 -5.03
CA ALA A 197 -3.30 4.92 -4.55
C ALA A 197 -3.28 4.81 -3.03
N LEU A 198 -2.18 5.23 -2.38
CA LEU A 198 -2.05 5.28 -0.92
C LEU A 198 -3.14 6.14 -0.28
N LYS A 199 -3.35 7.37 -0.77
CA LYS A 199 -4.40 8.25 -0.22
C LYS A 199 -5.80 7.69 -0.43
N ARG A 200 -6.04 7.04 -1.58
CA ARG A 200 -7.31 6.33 -1.82
C ARG A 200 -7.52 5.17 -0.86
N PHE A 201 -6.47 4.40 -0.55
CA PHE A 201 -6.55 3.32 0.44
C PHE A 201 -7.04 3.86 1.79
N PHE A 202 -6.40 4.90 2.34
CA PHE A 202 -6.82 5.44 3.65
C PHE A 202 -8.20 6.08 3.63
N TYR A 203 -8.59 6.73 2.52
CA TYR A 203 -9.95 7.23 2.35
C TYR A 203 -10.98 6.10 2.34
N ALA A 204 -10.75 5.05 1.53
CA ALA A 204 -11.63 3.89 1.43
C ALA A 204 -11.73 3.15 2.76
N TYR A 205 -10.60 2.93 3.42
CA TYR A 205 -10.53 2.31 4.74
C TYR A 205 -11.37 3.05 5.78
N LYS A 206 -11.33 4.40 5.78
CA LYS A 206 -12.19 5.20 6.66
C LYS A 206 -13.67 4.96 6.39
N GLN A 207 -14.09 4.84 5.12
CA GLN A 207 -15.48 4.53 4.78
C GLN A 207 -15.86 3.12 5.21
N LEU A 208 -14.96 2.15 5.00
CA LEU A 208 -15.16 0.76 5.42
C LEU A 208 -15.41 0.66 6.92
N LEU A 209 -14.64 1.36 7.76
CA LEU A 209 -14.88 1.39 9.21
C LEU A 209 -16.30 1.86 9.57
N VAL A 210 -16.81 2.87 8.86
CA VAL A 210 -18.17 3.38 9.08
C VAL A 210 -19.22 2.32 8.69
N VAL A 211 -18.98 1.58 7.61
CA VAL A 211 -19.90 0.52 7.14
C VAL A 211 -19.90 -0.67 8.10
N VAL A 212 -18.73 -1.11 8.55
CA VAL A 212 -18.57 -2.32 9.39
C VAL A 212 -18.95 -2.06 10.85
N MET A 213 -18.67 -0.86 11.38
CA MET A 213 -18.79 -0.57 12.81
C MET A 213 -19.86 0.48 13.14
N GLY A 214 -20.42 1.15 12.13
CA GLY A 214 -21.30 2.29 12.32
C GLY A 214 -20.54 3.60 12.55
N SER A 215 -21.21 4.72 12.30
CA SER A 215 -20.60 6.06 12.30
C SER A 215 -20.19 6.56 13.70
N LEU A 216 -20.89 6.13 14.75
CA LEU A 216 -20.57 6.49 16.13
C LEU A 216 -19.30 5.77 16.59
N GLU A 217 -19.22 4.47 16.33
CA GLU A 217 -18.08 3.65 16.72
C GLU A 217 -16.82 4.00 15.90
N ALA A 218 -16.99 4.27 14.59
CA ALA A 218 -15.89 4.63 13.70
C ALA A 218 -15.27 6.00 14.00
N LYS A 219 -16.04 6.94 14.58
CA LYS A 219 -15.53 8.26 15.02
C LYS A 219 -14.89 8.20 16.41
N GLY A 220 -15.06 7.11 17.15
CA GLY A 220 -14.67 7.03 18.55
C GLY A 220 -15.32 8.13 19.42
N ASN A 221 -14.86 8.27 20.65
CA ASN A 221 -15.34 9.30 21.59
C ASN A 221 -14.98 10.76 21.21
N GLN A 222 -14.49 11.03 19.99
CA GLN A 222 -14.18 12.40 19.52
C GLN A 222 -15.42 13.31 19.42
N ALA A 223 -16.63 12.75 19.36
CA ALA A 223 -17.85 13.55 19.45
C ALA A 223 -17.99 14.30 20.81
N LEU A 224 -17.24 13.88 21.85
CA LEU A 224 -17.23 14.50 23.18
C LEU A 224 -16.02 15.43 23.42
N LEU A 225 -15.02 15.44 22.54
CA LEU A 225 -13.78 16.22 22.68
C LEU A 225 -13.47 16.96 21.37
N SER A 226 -13.86 18.25 21.33
CA SER A 226 -13.51 19.30 20.37
C SER A 226 -13.56 18.99 18.85
N SER A 227 -14.38 19.79 18.16
CA SER A 227 -14.61 19.80 16.70
C SER A 227 -13.36 20.06 15.82
N ASP A 228 -12.20 20.37 16.40
CA ASP A 228 -11.00 20.82 15.67
C ASP A 228 -9.91 19.75 15.53
N SER A 229 -10.04 18.58 16.17
CA SER A 229 -9.07 17.48 16.00
C SER A 229 -9.46 16.57 14.83
N CYS A 230 -8.73 16.68 13.73
CA CYS A 230 -8.90 15.80 12.58
C CYS A 230 -8.32 14.42 12.91
N ASP A 231 -9.13 13.34 12.87
CA ASP A 231 -8.65 11.97 13.06
C ASP A 231 -7.47 11.65 12.12
N SER A 232 -6.45 10.95 12.64
CA SER A 232 -5.23 10.52 11.97
C SER A 232 -5.43 9.95 10.56
N LEU A 233 -6.50 9.18 10.30
CA LEU A 233 -6.81 8.70 8.93
C LEU A 233 -7.12 9.86 7.97
N THR A 234 -7.89 10.81 8.47
CA THR A 234 -8.28 12.02 7.74
C THR A 234 -7.07 12.88 7.44
N GLN A 235 -6.13 12.97 8.39
CA GLN A 235 -4.88 13.68 8.16
C GLN A 235 -4.13 13.09 6.95
N ILE A 236 -3.98 11.77 6.84
CA ILE A 236 -3.19 11.15 5.76
C ILE A 236 -3.74 11.44 4.36
N PHE A 237 -5.04 11.29 4.13
CA PHE A 237 -5.60 11.53 2.78
C PHE A 237 -5.86 13.02 2.48
N LEU A 238 -5.97 13.87 3.51
CA LEU A 238 -6.05 15.34 3.34
C LEU A 238 -4.68 16.03 3.31
N GLU A 239 -3.58 15.31 3.58
CA GLU A 239 -2.23 15.85 3.44
C GLU A 239 -2.06 16.48 2.05
N PRO A 240 -1.34 17.61 1.95
CA PRO A 240 -0.94 18.16 0.65
C PRO A 240 -0.22 17.12 -0.21
N THR A 241 -0.18 17.36 -1.53
CA THR A 241 0.54 16.48 -2.46
C THR A 241 1.98 16.25 -1.99
N TYR A 242 2.48 15.02 -2.11
CA TYR A 242 3.87 14.69 -1.79
C TYR A 242 4.82 15.22 -2.85
N PHE A 243 4.28 15.58 -4.02
CA PHE A 243 5.03 16.02 -5.19
C PHE A 243 4.53 17.36 -5.75
N PRO A 244 4.49 18.44 -4.94
CA PRO A 244 3.89 19.72 -5.34
C PRO A 244 4.55 20.34 -6.56
N SER A 245 5.88 20.27 -6.67
CA SER A 245 6.62 20.82 -7.82
C SER A 245 6.32 20.06 -9.12
N LEU A 246 6.07 18.75 -9.05
CA LEU A 246 5.70 17.94 -10.22
C LEU A 246 4.27 18.26 -10.69
N ASP A 247 3.34 18.49 -9.75
CA ASP A 247 1.97 18.88 -10.07
C ASP A 247 1.91 20.31 -10.63
N ALA A 248 2.64 21.24 -10.02
CA ALA A 248 2.77 22.60 -10.51
C ALA A 248 3.38 22.64 -11.92
N ALA A 249 4.39 21.83 -12.21
CA ALA A 249 5.01 21.79 -13.54
C ALA A 249 4.02 21.47 -14.67
N LYS A 250 2.96 20.69 -14.39
CA LYS A 250 1.95 20.31 -15.40
C LYS A 250 1.07 21.49 -15.83
N THR A 251 0.84 22.47 -14.95
CA THR A 251 -0.04 23.62 -15.25
C THR A 251 0.57 24.54 -16.33
N PHE A 252 1.90 24.55 -16.45
CA PHE A 252 2.64 25.40 -17.39
C PHE A 252 3.00 24.69 -18.71
N LEU A 253 2.54 23.46 -18.94
CA LEU A 253 2.85 22.73 -20.19
C LEU A 253 2.12 23.29 -21.41
N GLY A 254 0.98 23.96 -21.21
CA GLY A 254 0.17 24.56 -22.27
C GLY A 254 0.47 26.04 -22.56
N MET A 255 1.24 26.72 -21.71
CA MET A 255 1.58 28.13 -21.90
C MET A 255 2.79 28.23 -22.84
N LYS A 256 2.53 28.70 -24.07
CA LYS A 256 3.54 29.08 -25.07
C LYS A 256 3.96 30.52 -24.88
#